data_AF-A0A946GK55-F1
#
_entry.id   AF-A0A946GK55-F1
#
_cell.length_a   1.000
_cell.length_b   1.000
_cell.length_c   1.000
_cell.angle_alpha   90.00
_cell.angle_beta   90.00
_cell.angle_gamma   90.00
#
_symmetry.space_group_name_H-M   'P 1'
#
loop_
_entity.id
_entity.type
_entity.pdbx_description
1 polymer ?
#
loop_
_entity_poly.entity_id
_entity_poly.type
_entity_poly.pdbx_seq_one_letter_code
_entity_poly.pdbx_strand_id
1 'polypeptide(L)'
;MRIDEHMLAGFMAGELNEQDRASVTTALIRDRGMRDWLHMASEALTASKAEDGLLNRFIPQMNASRPGIRREDRTAVPSARKARRAV
;
A
#
# COMPACT_ATOMS: atom_id res chain seq x y z
N MET A 1 -18.27 -23.33 23.76
CA MET A 1 -17.44 -23.01 22.59
C MET A 1 -16.30 -22.12 23.06
N ARG A 2 -15.05 -22.50 22.84
CA ARG A 2 -13.87 -21.67 23.16
C ARG A 2 -13.51 -20.88 21.91
N ILE A 3 -13.21 -19.60 22.08
CA ILE A 3 -12.72 -18.75 20.99
C ILE A 3 -11.21 -18.79 21.05
N ASP A 4 -10.60 -19.20 19.95
CA ASP A 4 -9.15 -19.21 19.77
C ASP A 4 -8.70 -18.04 18.86
N GLU A 5 -7.39 -17.92 18.70
CA GLU A 5 -6.76 -16.85 17.91
C GLU A 5 -7.13 -16.95 16.41
N HIS A 6 -7.39 -18.15 15.88
CA HIS A 6 -7.78 -18.36 14.49
C HIS A 6 -9.18 -17.83 14.22
N MET A 7 -10.12 -18.06 15.14
CA MET A 7 -11.46 -17.49 15.09
C MET A 7 -11.42 -15.96 15.10
N LEU A 8 -10.59 -15.36 15.95
CA LEU A 8 -10.45 -13.90 15.99
C LEU A 8 -9.80 -13.34 14.71
N ALA A 9 -8.79 -14.03 14.17
CA ALA A 9 -8.17 -13.65 12.90
C ALA A 9 -9.19 -13.73 11.74
N GLY A 10 -9.97 -14.81 11.67
CA GLY A 10 -11.05 -14.96 10.69
C GLY A 10 -12.13 -13.88 10.85
N PHE A 11 -12.44 -13.48 12.08
CA PHE A 11 -13.37 -12.39 12.36
C PHE A 11 -12.84 -11.06 11.81
N MET A 12 -11.55 -10.76 12.01
CA MET A 12 -10.90 -9.56 11.46
C MET A 12 -10.81 -9.59 9.93
N ALA A 13 -10.60 -10.76 9.34
CA ALA A 13 -10.54 -10.96 7.89
C ALA A 13 -11.93 -10.93 7.22
N GLY A 14 -13.01 -11.08 7.99
CA GLY A 14 -14.37 -11.17 7.47
C GLY A 14 -14.69 -12.54 6.83
N GLU A 15 -13.91 -13.57 7.14
CA GLU A 15 -14.02 -14.91 6.55
C GLU A 15 -14.90 -15.87 7.36
N LEU A 16 -15.38 -15.44 8.53
CA LEU A 16 -16.27 -16.27 9.36
C LEU A 16 -17.67 -16.38 8.77
N ASN A 17 -18.28 -17.56 8.96
CA ASN A 17 -19.70 -17.73 8.74
C ASN A 17 -20.53 -16.93 9.78
N GLU A 18 -21.83 -16.78 9.52
CA GLU A 18 -22.75 -16.00 10.37
C GLU A 18 -22.78 -16.48 11.83
N GLN A 19 -22.75 -17.80 12.04
CA GLN A 19 -22.85 -18.41 13.37
C GLN A 19 -21.60 -18.17 14.22
N ASP A 20 -20.43 -18.31 13.61
CA ASP A 20 -19.14 -18.07 14.25
C ASP A 20 -18.96 -16.58 14.51
N ARG A 21 -19.39 -15.72 13.57
CA ARG A 21 -19.39 -14.27 13.76
C ARG A 21 -20.25 -13.86 14.95
N ALA A 22 -21.46 -14.41 15.08
CA ALA A 22 -22.34 -14.14 16.22
C ALA A 22 -21.74 -14.62 17.54
N SER A 23 -21.06 -15.76 17.53
CA SER A 23 -20.38 -16.33 18.69
C SER A 23 -19.20 -15.45 19.15
N VAL A 24 -18.37 -14.99 18.21
CA VAL A 24 -17.28 -14.04 18.48
C VAL A 24 -17.82 -12.70 18.98
N THR A 25 -18.85 -12.16 18.33
CA THR A 25 -19.48 -10.90 18.76
C THR A 25 -20.01 -11.00 20.20
N THR A 26 -20.64 -12.12 20.56
CA THR A 26 -21.16 -12.33 21.92
C THR A 26 -20.03 -12.40 22.95
N ALA A 27 -18.92 -13.05 22.63
CA ALA A 27 -17.76 -13.10 23.52
C ALA A 27 -17.10 -11.73 23.66
N LEU A 28 -16.96 -10.98 22.56
CA LEU A 28 -16.45 -9.60 22.58
C LEU A 28 -17.32 -8.67 23.41
N ILE A 29 -18.65 -8.85 23.45
CA ILE A 29 -19.53 -8.05 24.33
C ILE A 29 -19.24 -8.34 25.81
N ARG A 30 -18.98 -9.61 26.15
CA ARG A 30 -18.81 -10.05 27.54
C ARG A 30 -17.42 -9.81 28.09
N ASP A 31 -16.39 -9.91 27.26
CA ASP A 31 -15.00 -9.86 27.68
C ASP A 31 -14.30 -8.58 27.21
N ARG A 32 -13.90 -7.74 28.17
CA ARG A 32 -13.15 -6.51 27.89
C ARG A 32 -11.73 -6.79 27.40
N GLY A 33 -11.04 -7.78 27.98
CA GLY A 33 -9.67 -8.10 27.57
C GLY A 33 -9.60 -8.57 26.12
N MET A 34 -10.63 -9.31 25.68
CA MET A 34 -10.75 -9.74 24.29
C MET A 34 -10.98 -8.56 23.33
N ARG A 35 -11.73 -7.53 23.75
CA ARG A 35 -11.88 -6.30 22.98
C ARG A 35 -10.58 -5.50 22.89
N ASP A 36 -9.87 -5.37 24.00
CA ASP A 36 -8.61 -4.63 24.04
C ASP A 36 -7.55 -5.33 23.16
N TRP A 37 -7.49 -6.66 23.20
CA TRP A 37 -6.65 -7.44 22.28
C TRP A 37 -7.01 -7.21 20.81
N LEU A 38 -8.31 -7.26 20.47
CA LEU A 38 -8.76 -7.05 19.09
C LEU A 38 -8.44 -5.63 18.59
N HIS A 39 -8.55 -4.64 19.48
CA HIS A 39 -8.18 -3.26 19.18
C HIS A 39 -6.69 -3.16 18.84
N MET A 40 -5.81 -3.69 19.70
CA MET A 40 -4.36 -3.69 19.46
C MET A 40 -3.99 -4.42 18.17
N ALA A 41 -4.63 -5.56 17.88
CA ALA A 41 -4.41 -6.30 16.64
C ALA A 41 -4.81 -5.47 15.39
N SER A 42 -5.94 -4.75 15.46
CA SER A 42 -6.41 -3.87 14.39
C SER A 42 -5.47 -2.67 14.17
N GLU A 43 -4.97 -2.07 15.25
CA GLU A 43 -3.99 -0.99 15.19
C GLU A 43 -2.67 -1.44 14.55
N ALA A 44 -2.14 -2.59 14.99
CA ALA A 44 -0.93 -3.18 14.42
C ALA A 44 -1.08 -3.48 12.92
N LEU A 45 -2.23 -4.03 12.51
CA LEU A 45 -2.52 -4.30 11.10
C LEU A 45 -2.59 -3.00 10.28
N THR A 46 -3.18 -1.95 10.85
CA THR A 46 -3.29 -0.65 10.19
C THR A 46 -1.91 0.02 10.06
N ALA A 47 -1.08 -0.05 11.10
CA ALA A 47 0.29 0.46 11.07
C ALA A 47 1.13 -0.25 10.00
N SER A 48 1.06 -1.58 9.93
CA SER A 48 1.77 -2.36 8.90
C SER A 48 1.36 -1.95 7.48
N LYS A 49 0.06 -1.76 7.21
CA LYS A 49 -0.43 -1.30 5.89
C LYS A 49 0.03 0.13 5.54
N ALA A 50 0.21 0.99 6.54
CA ALA A 50 0.69 2.35 6.32
C ALA A 50 2.17 2.39 5.91
N GLU A 51 3.00 1.48 6.43
CA GLU A 51 4.40 1.36 6.05
C GLU A 51 4.58 0.89 4.60
N ASP A 52 3.75 -0.03 4.11
CA ASP A 52 3.74 -0.45 2.71
C ASP A 52 3.49 0.73 1.73
N GLY A 53 2.64 1.69 2.14
CA GLY A 53 2.37 2.91 1.37
C GLY A 53 3.55 3.87 1.29
N LEU A 54 4.43 3.89 2.31
CA LEU A 54 5.65 4.69 2.31
C LEU A 54 6.71 4.07 1.40
N LEU A 55 6.90 2.75 1.44
CA LEU A 55 7.83 2.06 0.55
C LEU A 55 7.44 2.23 -0.93
N ASN A 56 6.15 2.20 -1.25
CA ASN A 56 5.66 2.39 -2.62
C ASN A 56 5.83 3.84 -3.15
N ARG A 57 6.01 4.83 -2.26
CA ARG A 57 6.35 6.22 -2.64
C ARG A 57 7.83 6.37 -3.03
N PHE A 58 8.71 5.58 -2.44
CA PHE A 58 10.15 5.65 -2.69
C PHE A 58 10.65 4.71 -3.78
N ILE A 59 9.77 3.91 -4.39
CA ILE A 59 10.09 3.24 -5.65
C ILE A 59 9.96 4.32 -6.73
N PRO A 60 11.06 4.87 -7.29
CA PRO A 60 10.94 5.67 -8.49
C PRO A 60 10.27 4.78 -9.51
N GLN A 61 9.06 5.18 -9.94
CA GLN A 61 8.41 4.56 -11.09
C GLN A 61 9.41 4.71 -12.23
N MET A 62 10.13 3.63 -12.53
CA MET A 62 10.99 3.54 -13.68
C MET A 62 10.04 3.60 -14.86
N ASN A 63 9.75 4.83 -15.29
CA ASN A 63 8.88 5.16 -16.39
C ASN A 63 9.40 4.31 -17.53
N ALA A 64 8.67 3.25 -17.88
CA ALA A 64 9.08 2.35 -18.94
C ALA A 64 9.21 3.25 -20.17
N SER A 65 10.45 3.55 -20.55
CA SER A 65 10.79 4.34 -21.73
C SER A 65 10.07 3.67 -22.89
N ARG A 66 8.88 4.17 -23.24
CA ARG A 66 8.10 3.67 -24.38
C ARG A 66 8.94 4.00 -25.61
N PRO A 67 9.57 3.01 -26.27
CA PRO A 67 10.29 3.28 -27.50
C PRO A 67 9.20 3.44 -28.57
N GLY A 68 8.88 4.67 -28.94
CA GLY A 68 7.83 4.89 -29.94
C GLY A 68 7.39 6.32 -30.16
N ILE A 69 7.64 7.25 -29.22
CA ILE A 69 7.32 8.65 -29.48
C ILE A 69 8.51 9.31 -30.19
N ARG A 70 8.60 9.07 -31.50
CA ARG A 70 9.31 9.97 -32.40
C ARG A 70 8.59 11.32 -32.33
N ARG A 71 9.08 12.22 -31.48
CA ARG A 71 8.81 13.66 -31.64
C ARG A 71 9.62 14.14 -32.84
N GLU A 72 9.14 13.79 -34.02
CA GLU A 72 9.38 14.56 -35.22
C GLU A 72 8.59 15.85 -35.07
N ASP A 73 9.16 16.85 -34.37
CA ASP A 73 8.77 18.22 -34.64
C ASP A 73 9.81 19.24 -34.17
N ARG A 74 10.51 19.75 -35.18
CA ARG A 74 10.73 21.18 -35.42
C ARG A 74 11.32 21.97 -34.25
N THR A 75 12.63 21.85 -34.08
CA THR A 75 13.48 23.05 -33.96
C THR A 75 14.87 22.67 -34.45
N ALA A 76 15.13 22.95 -35.74
CA ALA A 76 16.48 23.07 -36.24
C ALA A 76 17.16 24.18 -35.43
N VAL A 77 18.03 23.80 -34.49
CA VAL A 77 18.91 24.75 -33.81
C VAL A 77 19.98 25.12 -34.85
N PRO A 78 20.04 26.37 -35.33
CA PRO A 78 21.05 26.77 -36.29
C PRO A 78 22.42 26.70 -35.60
N SER A 79 23.34 25.97 -36.20
CA SER A 79 24.75 25.93 -35.83
C SER A 79 25.36 27.34 -35.91
N ALA A 80 25.39 28.04 -34.78
CA ALA A 80 26.13 29.30 -34.64
C ALA A 80 27.41 29.06 -33.83
N ARG A 81 28.45 28.53 -34.48
CA ARG A 81 29.82 28.67 -33.96
C ARG A 81 30.89 28.51 -35.03
N LYS A 82 31.15 29.57 -35.80
CA LYS A 82 32.49 29.79 -36.36
C LYS A 82 32.73 31.26 -36.68
N ALA A 83 33.28 31.99 -35.72
CA ALA A 83 34.06 33.19 -36.02
C ALA A 83 35.14 33.38 -34.96
N ARG A 84 36.34 33.70 -35.45
CA ARG A 84 37.58 34.12 -34.78
C ARG A 84 38.50 33.00 -34.30
N ARG A 85 39.41 32.62 -35.21
CA ARG A 85 40.80 32.33 -34.85
C ARG A 85 41.65 33.46 -35.42
N ALA A 86 42.34 34.16 -34.54
CA ALA A 86 43.43 35.06 -34.86
C ALA A 86 44.63 34.25 -35.38
N VAL A 87 45.25 34.69 -36.46
CA VAL A 87 46.69 35.02 -36.63
C VAL A 87 46.77 35.93 -37.85
#